data_AF-A0A3C1UHZ2-F1
#
_entry.id   AF-A0A3C1UHZ2-F1
#
_cell.length_a   1.000
_cell.length_b   1.000
_cell.length_c   1.000
_cell.angle_alpha   90.00
_cell.angle_beta   90.00
_cell.angle_gamma   90.00
#
_symmetry.space_group_name_H-M   'P 1'
#
loop_
_entity.id
_entity.type
_entity.pdbx_description
1 polymer ?
#
loop_
_entity_poly.entity_id
_entity_poly.type
_entity_poly.pdbx_seq_one_letter_code
_entity_poly.pdbx_strand_id
1 'polypeptide(L)'
;MVQKEVAHRVVARDGKESLLSLSVKCYGTPKYVLTVQKKYFSPMPNVDSAVISIENISRAFFNDISNGTSNSLSEEQFFKLIKAGFAHKRKVLI
;
A
#
# COMPACT_ATOMS: atom_id res chain seq x y z
N MET A 1 10.79 -8.06 -4.02
CA MET A 1 11.76 -7.48 -3.05
C MET A 1 11.87 -5.99 -3.34
N VAL A 2 11.91 -5.15 -2.31
CA VAL A 2 11.98 -3.68 -2.43
C VAL A 2 12.96 -3.11 -1.40
N GLN A 3 13.30 -1.83 -1.47
CA GLN A 3 14.06 -1.18 -0.41
C GLN A 3 13.32 -1.26 0.93
N LYS A 4 14.07 -1.40 2.04
CA LYS A 4 13.51 -1.58 3.39
C LYS A 4 12.51 -0.49 3.79
N GLU A 5 12.81 0.77 3.48
CA GLU A 5 11.91 1.90 3.76
C GLU A 5 10.58 1.79 2.99
N VAL A 6 10.64 1.36 1.73
CA VAL A 6 9.44 1.15 0.90
C VAL A 6 8.60 0.00 1.46
N ALA A 7 9.23 -1.10 1.87
CA ALA A 7 8.53 -2.21 2.51
C ALA A 7 7.79 -1.78 3.79
N HIS A 8 8.42 -0.95 4.62
CA HIS A 8 7.78 -0.40 5.82
C HIS A 8 6.59 0.49 5.47
N ARG A 9 6.70 1.32 4.41
CA ARG A 9 5.59 2.15 3.91
C ARG A 9 4.42 1.35 3.35
N VAL A 10 4.67 0.17 2.78
CA VAL A 10 3.62 -0.71 2.24
C VAL A 10 2.86 -1.42 3.37
N VAL A 11 3.55 -1.91 4.40
CA VAL A 11 2.92 -2.69 5.50
C VAL A 11 2.25 -1.78 6.55
N ALA A 12 2.65 -0.51 6.64
CA ALA A 12 2.17 0.49 7.61
C ALA A 12 2.34 0.05 9.07
N ARG A 13 3.59 0.14 9.57
CA ARG A 13 3.96 -0.34 10.92
C ARG A 13 3.38 0.45 12.10
N ASP A 14 3.08 1.74 11.91
CA ASP A 14 2.74 2.66 13.01
C ASP A 14 1.27 3.10 13.00
N GLY A 15 0.38 2.33 12.34
CA GLY A 15 -1.02 2.71 12.12
C GLY A 15 -1.21 3.91 11.18
N LYS A 16 -0.12 4.49 10.67
CA LYS A 16 -0.12 5.59 9.69
C LYS A 16 -0.09 5.01 8.28
N GLU A 17 -1.26 4.97 7.66
CA GLU A 17 -1.38 4.62 6.25
C GLU A 17 -0.80 5.72 5.36
N SER A 18 -0.22 5.30 4.24
CA SER A 18 0.17 6.19 3.15
C SER A 18 -0.64 5.85 1.91
N LEU A 19 -0.69 6.75 0.93
CA LEU A 19 -1.27 6.47 -0.37
C LEU A 19 -0.75 5.13 -0.95
N LEU A 20 0.55 4.86 -0.80
CA LEU A 20 1.15 3.60 -1.24
C LEU A 20 0.62 2.39 -0.48
N SER A 21 0.47 2.48 0.85
CA SER A 21 -0.04 1.35 1.65
C SER A 21 -1.49 1.05 1.29
N LEU A 22 -2.31 2.09 1.16
CA LEU A 22 -3.74 1.95 0.84
C LEU A 22 -3.94 1.37 -0.56
N SER A 23 -3.14 1.81 -1.54
CA SER A 23 -3.15 1.26 -2.91
C SER A 23 -2.79 -0.22 -2.98
N VAL A 24 -2.08 -0.77 -1.98
CA VAL A 24 -1.78 -2.21 -1.91
C VAL A 24 -2.89 -2.93 -1.14
N LYS A 25 -3.33 -2.35 -0.02
CA LYS A 25 -4.35 -2.94 0.87
C LYS A 25 -5.72 -3.11 0.22
N CYS A 26 -6.09 -2.25 -0.73
CA CYS A 26 -7.35 -2.41 -1.46
C CYS A 26 -7.40 -3.64 -2.37
N TYR A 27 -6.25 -4.25 -2.69
CA TYR A 27 -6.21 -5.51 -3.46
C TYR A 27 -5.79 -6.71 -2.63
N GLY A 28 -4.97 -6.56 -1.60
CA GLY A 28 -4.45 -7.71 -0.86
C GLY A 28 -3.87 -7.34 0.50
N THR A 29 -3.41 -8.34 1.23
CA THR A 29 -2.85 -8.19 2.58
C THR A 29 -1.32 -8.20 2.54
N PRO A 30 -0.65 -7.04 2.66
CA PRO A 30 0.81 -6.99 2.68
C PRO A 30 1.39 -7.49 4.01
N LYS A 31 2.43 -8.32 3.96
CA LYS A 31 3.18 -8.82 5.10
C LYS A 31 4.68 -8.60 4.91
N TYR A 32 5.35 -8.17 5.98
CA TYR A 32 6.81 -8.07 6.01
C TYR A 32 7.40 -9.43 6.31
N VAL A 33 8.19 -9.99 5.39
CA VAL A 33 8.75 -11.34 5.55
C VAL A 33 10.12 -11.26 6.22
N LEU A 34 11.08 -10.59 5.59
CA LEU A 34 12.45 -10.49 6.10
C LEU A 34 13.21 -9.31 5.52
N THR A 35 14.31 -8.96 6.18
CA THR A 35 15.26 -7.93 5.71
C THR A 35 16.44 -8.61 5.03
N VAL A 36 16.83 -8.14 3.84
CA VAL A 36 18.02 -8.58 3.13
C VAL A 36 19.08 -7.49 3.26
N GLN A 37 20.17 -7.80 3.99
CA GLN A 37 21.27 -6.85 4.19
C GLN A 37 21.98 -6.53 2.88
N LYS A 38 22.37 -5.26 2.70
CA LYS A 38 23.08 -4.80 1.49
C LYS A 38 24.34 -5.58 1.12
N LYS A 39 25.02 -6.20 2.10
CA LYS A 39 26.22 -7.03 1.90
C LYS A 39 26.00 -8.25 1.01
N TYR A 40 24.75 -8.67 0.80
CA TYR A 40 24.39 -9.80 -0.06
C TYR A 40 24.22 -9.42 -1.54
N PHE A 41 24.51 -8.18 -1.92
CA PHE A 41 24.38 -7.68 -3.28
C PHE A 41 25.74 -7.30 -3.87
N SER A 42 25.87 -7.43 -5.19
CA SER A 42 27.05 -7.01 -5.95
C SER A 42 26.62 -6.25 -7.22
N PRO A 43 27.00 -4.97 -7.38
CA PRO A 43 27.70 -4.12 -6.42
C PRO A 43 26.86 -3.83 -5.17
N MET A 44 27.52 -3.53 -4.04
CA MET A 44 26.83 -3.26 -2.77
C MET A 44 26.05 -1.93 -2.85
N PRO A 45 24.72 -1.94 -2.61
CA PRO A 45 23.91 -0.72 -2.56
C PRO A 45 24.10 0.03 -1.24
N ASN A 46 23.62 1.28 -1.17
CA ASN A 46 23.72 2.10 0.04
C ASN A 46 22.75 1.69 1.16
N VAL A 47 21.63 1.06 0.78
CA VAL A 47 20.48 0.76 1.66
C VAL A 47 20.17 -0.73 1.68
N ASP A 48 19.57 -1.18 2.77
CA ASP A 48 19.07 -2.55 2.88
C ASP A 48 17.78 -2.76 2.06
N SER A 49 17.56 -4.01 1.67
CA SER A 49 16.34 -4.47 1.01
C SER A 49 15.43 -5.23 1.99
N ALA A 50 14.18 -5.43 1.59
CA ALA A 50 13.21 -6.20 2.32
C ALA A 50 12.33 -7.01 1.37
N VAL A 51 11.99 -8.22 1.81
CA VAL A 51 11.03 -9.09 1.14
C VAL A 51 9.67 -8.84 1.79
N ILE A 52 8.70 -8.50 0.94
CA ILE A 52 7.29 -8.41 1.31
C ILE A 52 6.51 -9.50 0.57
N SER A 53 5.53 -10.07 1.24
CA SER A 53 4.53 -10.94 0.64
C SER A 53 3.23 -10.16 0.56
N ILE A 54 2.49 -10.30 -0.54
CA ILE A 54 1.14 -9.75 -0.67
C ILE A 54 0.22 -10.93 -0.88
N GLU A 55 -0.63 -11.19 0.10
CA GLU A 55 -1.55 -12.34 0.10
C GLU A 55 -2.97 -11.90 -0.28
N ASN A 56 -3.83 -12.86 -0.66
CA ASN A 56 -5.25 -12.63 -0.94
C ASN A 56 -5.52 -11.53 -2.00
N ILE A 57 -4.67 -11.47 -3.04
CA ILE A 57 -4.80 -10.48 -4.10
C ILE A 57 -6.11 -10.72 -4.86
N SER A 58 -7.05 -9.78 -4.74
CA SER A 58 -8.36 -9.86 -5.37
C SER A 58 -8.94 -8.46 -5.61
N ARG A 59 -9.99 -8.38 -6.44
CA ARG A 59 -10.80 -7.17 -6.63
C ARG A 59 -12.05 -7.16 -5.74
N ALA A 60 -12.12 -8.04 -4.74
CA ALA A 60 -13.29 -8.22 -3.89
C ALA A 60 -13.72 -6.92 -3.20
N PHE A 61 -12.76 -6.11 -2.73
CA PHE A 61 -13.02 -4.80 -2.13
C PHE A 61 -13.88 -3.89 -3.01
N PHE A 62 -13.66 -3.90 -4.33
CA PHE A 62 -14.43 -3.07 -5.27
C PHE A 62 -15.74 -3.74 -5.70
N ASN A 63 -15.78 -5.07 -5.76
CA ASN A 63 -16.97 -5.83 -6.13
C ASN A 63 -18.05 -5.82 -5.02
N ASP A 64 -17.65 -5.85 -3.75
CA ASP A 64 -18.59 -5.79 -2.63
C ASP A 64 -19.29 -4.42 -2.57
N ILE A 65 -18.59 -3.36 -2.94
CA ILE A 65 -19.13 -1.99 -2.99
C ILE A 65 -20.16 -1.82 -4.12
N SER A 66 -20.04 -2.58 -5.22
CA SER A 66 -20.98 -2.46 -6.35
C SER A 66 -22.34 -3.11 -6.11
N ASN A 67 -22.45 -4.06 -5.18
CA ASN A 67 -23.65 -4.90 -5.01
C ASN A 67 -24.66 -4.40 -3.97
N GLY A 68 -24.33 -3.38 -3.16
CA GLY A 68 -25.09 -3.05 -1.94
C GLY A 68 -25.70 -1.65 -1.83
N THR A 69 -25.38 -0.69 -2.69
CA THR A 69 -25.91 0.69 -2.57
C THR A 69 -25.88 1.40 -3.91
N SER A 70 -26.88 2.25 -4.15
CA SER A 70 -27.15 3.05 -5.37
C SER A 70 -26.03 4.01 -5.83
N ASN A 71 -24.83 3.89 -5.28
CA ASN A 71 -23.65 4.68 -5.60
C ASN A 71 -22.41 3.78 -5.61
N SER A 72 -22.35 2.86 -6.58
CA SER A 72 -21.20 1.96 -6.79
C SER A 72 -19.94 2.80 -7.03
N LEU A 73 -19.07 2.95 -6.01
CA LEU A 73 -17.79 3.63 -6.15
C LEU A 73 -16.91 2.84 -7.12
N SER A 74 -16.64 3.42 -8.28
CA SER A 74 -15.70 2.81 -9.22
C SER A 74 -14.28 2.87 -8.65
N GLU A 75 -13.43 1.92 -9.06
CA GLU A 75 -12.00 1.91 -8.74
C GLU A 75 -11.35 3.27 -9.07
N GLU A 76 -11.73 3.87 -10.18
CA GLU A 76 -11.25 5.20 -10.60
C GLU A 76 -11.66 6.30 -9.61
N GLN A 77 -12.92 6.32 -9.18
CA GLN A 77 -13.41 7.29 -8.20
C GLN A 77 -12.72 7.12 -6.85
N PHE A 78 -12.50 5.88 -6.42
CA PHE A 78 -11.72 5.59 -5.21
C PHE A 78 -10.31 6.17 -5.30
N PHE A 79 -9.58 5.88 -6.38
CA PHE A 79 -8.23 6.40 -6.55
C PHE A 79 -8.19 7.92 -6.68
N LYS A 80 -9.20 8.54 -7.31
CA LYS A 80 -9.33 9.99 -7.39
C LYS A 80 -9.53 10.59 -6.00
N LEU A 81 -10.40 9.99 -5.18
CA LEU A 81 -10.69 10.45 -3.82
C LEU A 81 -9.45 10.35 -2.92
N ILE A 82 -8.79 9.18 -2.88
CA ILE A 82 -7.62 9.01 -2.01
C ILE A 82 -6.47 9.92 -2.45
N LYS A 83 -6.27 10.14 -3.76
CA LYS A 83 -5.26 11.09 -4.25
C LYS A 83 -5.57 12.51 -3.80
N ALA A 84 -6.84 12.94 -3.87
CA ALA A 84 -7.27 14.24 -3.39
C ALA A 84 -7.08 14.37 -1.86
N GLY A 85 -7.45 13.36 -1.09
CA GLY A 85 -7.27 13.35 0.37
C GLY A 85 -5.80 13.40 0.80
N PHE A 86 -4.93 12.66 0.12
CA PHE A 86 -3.49 12.66 0.41
C PHE A 86 -2.74 13.86 -0.20
N ALA A 87 -3.34 14.64 -1.11
CA ALA A 87 -2.72 15.85 -1.67
C ALA A 87 -2.36 16.86 -0.58
N HIS A 88 -3.16 16.92 0.49
CA HIS A 88 -2.92 17.77 1.65
C HIS A 88 -2.76 16.92 2.91
N LYS A 89 -1.79 16.00 2.92
CA LYS A 89 -1.54 15.02 4.02
C LYS A 89 -1.54 15.59 5.46
N ARG A 90 -1.29 16.90 5.63
CA ARG A 90 -1.25 17.58 6.93
C ARG A 90 -2.50 18.43 7.25
N LYS A 91 -3.54 18.42 6.41
CA LYS A 91 -4.82 19.11 6.65
C LYS A 91 -5.89 18.09 7.05
N VAL A 92 -6.80 18.52 7.92
CA VAL A 92 -7.97 17.75 8.31
C VAL A 92 -8.94 17.72 7.12
N LEU A 93 -9.46 16.54 6.79
CA LEU A 93 -10.60 16.38 5.89
C LEU A 93 -11.85 16.78 6.68
N ILE A 94 -12.54 17.84 6.25
CA ILE A 94 -13.81 18.32 6.82
C ILE A 94 -14.93 17.93 5.87
#